data_AF-A0A972YEQ8-F1
#
_entry.id   AF-A0A972YEQ8-F1
#
_cell.length_a   1.000
_cell.length_b   1.000
_cell.length_c   1.000
_cell.angle_alpha   90.00
_cell.angle_beta   90.00
_cell.angle_gamma   90.00
#
_symmetry.space_group_name_H-M   'P 1'
#
loop_
_entity.id
_entity.type
_entity.pdbx_description
1 polymer ?
#
loop_
_entity_poly.entity_id
_entity_poly.type
_entity_poly.pdbx_seq_one_letter_code
_entity_poly.pdbx_strand_id
1 'polypeptide(L)'
;MEERKKPTLEKEWRIGNIKAVMLRHSDRTDEDGNRLPDRLSSKVVKIFKNKNDEWDETPFMSGQEHLVAEKLRGSVYEYEQHVLERDRERENAHNRLQSERSRDWADEDRSPEQSRRDAHDDRLAEDRSRTRRRAKPRDRSAH
;
A
#
# COMPACT_ATOMS: atom_id res chain seq x y z
N MET A 1 -28.71 -10.77 -8.05
CA MET A 1 -28.59 -9.81 -6.93
C MET A 1 -27.21 -10.05 -6.33
N GLU A 2 -26.29 -9.09 -6.42
CA GLU A 2 -24.96 -9.22 -5.81
C GLU A 2 -25.08 -9.20 -4.29
N GLU A 3 -24.59 -10.26 -3.64
CA GLU A 3 -24.33 -10.22 -2.20
C GLU A 3 -23.11 -9.34 -1.96
N ARG A 4 -23.35 -8.05 -1.68
CA ARG A 4 -22.30 -7.15 -1.21
C ARG A 4 -21.81 -7.65 0.15
N LYS A 5 -20.63 -8.29 0.17
CA LYS A 5 -19.95 -8.67 1.42
C LYS A 5 -19.83 -7.44 2.32
N LYS A 6 -20.23 -7.60 3.59
CA LYS A 6 -20.17 -6.51 4.57
C LYS A 6 -18.71 -6.16 4.84
N PRO A 7 -18.37 -4.88 5.02
CA PRO A 7 -17.02 -4.48 5.39
C PRO A 7 -16.62 -5.05 6.75
N THR A 8 -15.33 -5.32 6.92
CA THR A 8 -14.73 -5.79 8.17
C THR A 8 -14.20 -4.62 8.99
N LEU A 9 -14.36 -4.66 10.31
CA LEU A 9 -13.79 -3.66 11.22
C LEU A 9 -12.26 -3.82 11.30
N GLU A 10 -11.51 -2.82 10.85
CA GLU A 10 -10.04 -2.78 10.97
C GLU A 10 -9.65 -2.25 12.35
N LYS A 11 -10.26 -1.13 12.78
CA LYS A 11 -9.95 -0.50 14.07
C LYS A 11 -11.09 0.41 14.55
N GLU A 12 -11.20 0.55 15.86
CA GLU A 12 -12.15 1.43 16.52
C GLU A 12 -11.44 2.33 17.55
N TRP A 13 -11.86 3.58 17.62
CA TRP A 13 -11.46 4.55 18.64
C TRP A 13 -12.70 5.13 19.33
N ARG A 14 -12.56 5.47 20.60
CA ARG A 14 -13.63 6.07 21.39
C ARG A 14 -13.09 7.12 22.34
N ILE A 15 -13.71 8.31 22.33
CA ILE A 15 -13.45 9.38 23.30
C ILE A 15 -14.82 9.91 23.76
N GLY A 16 -15.19 9.59 25.00
CA GLY A 16 -16.51 9.91 25.55
C GLY A 16 -17.64 9.34 24.68
N ASN A 17 -18.49 10.24 24.18
CA ASN A 17 -19.64 9.94 23.33
C ASN A 17 -19.33 10.01 21.83
N ILE A 18 -18.05 10.00 21.44
CA ILE A 18 -17.67 10.01 20.02
C ILE A 18 -16.89 8.73 19.73
N LYS A 19 -17.27 8.09 18.64
CA LYS A 19 -16.67 6.88 18.12
C LYS A 19 -16.15 7.15 16.71
N ALA A 20 -14.93 6.69 16.44
CA ALA A 20 -14.39 6.60 15.10
C ALA A 20 -14.14 5.14 14.75
N VAL A 21 -14.48 4.75 13.54
CA VAL A 21 -14.24 3.40 13.03
C VAL A 21 -13.52 3.47 11.70
N MET A 22 -12.63 2.50 11.49
CA MET A 22 -12.03 2.21 10.20
C MET A 22 -12.50 0.84 9.75
N LEU A 23 -13.00 0.79 8.52
CA LEU A 23 -13.57 -0.37 7.89
C LEU A 23 -12.76 -0.72 6.64
N ARG A 24 -12.41 -1.99 6.51
CA ARG A 24 -11.80 -2.56 5.31
C ARG A 24 -12.87 -3.23 4.46
N HIS A 25 -12.86 -2.93 3.17
CA HIS A 25 -13.71 -3.56 2.17
C HIS A 25 -12.87 -4.53 1.35
N SER A 26 -12.66 -5.72 1.88
CA SER A 26 -12.02 -6.83 1.16
C SER A 26 -13.04 -7.56 0.29
N ASP A 27 -12.55 -8.30 -0.71
CA ASP A 27 -13.35 -9.20 -1.57
C ASP A 27 -14.46 -8.51 -2.36
N ARG A 28 -14.25 -7.25 -2.74
CA ARG A 28 -15.12 -6.57 -3.69
C ARG A 28 -14.87 -7.11 -5.09
N THR A 29 -15.92 -7.29 -5.87
CA THR A 29 -15.85 -7.58 -7.30
C THR A 29 -16.56 -6.49 -8.10
N ASP A 30 -16.15 -6.28 -9.35
CA ASP A 30 -16.94 -5.50 -10.31
C ASP A 30 -18.08 -6.34 -10.91
N GLU A 31 -18.87 -5.74 -11.80
CA GLU A 31 -20.00 -6.40 -12.48
C GLU A 31 -19.57 -7.61 -13.32
N ASP A 32 -18.30 -7.65 -13.74
CA ASP A 32 -17.69 -8.73 -14.50
C ASP A 32 -17.10 -9.83 -13.60
N GLY A 33 -17.17 -9.68 -12.28
CA GLY A 33 -16.62 -10.62 -11.30
C GLY A 33 -15.12 -10.47 -11.05
N ASN A 34 -14.46 -9.45 -11.60
CA ASN A 34 -13.05 -9.18 -11.32
C ASN A 34 -12.88 -8.63 -9.92
N ARG A 35 -11.88 -9.13 -9.20
CA ARG A 35 -11.54 -8.65 -7.87
C ARG A 35 -11.08 -7.19 -7.94
N LEU A 36 -11.81 -6.32 -7.26
CA LEU A 36 -11.44 -4.92 -7.05
C LEU A 36 -10.40 -4.81 -5.93
N PRO A 37 -9.54 -3.77 -5.98
CA PRO A 37 -8.56 -3.52 -4.94
C PRO A 37 -9.24 -3.26 -3.59
N ASP A 38 -8.58 -3.73 -2.53
CA ASP A 38 -8.98 -3.47 -1.15
C ASP A 38 -9.09 -1.96 -0.91
N ARG A 39 -10.15 -1.55 -0.21
CA ARG A 39 -10.39 -0.14 0.12
C ARG A 39 -10.62 0.05 1.61
N LEU A 40 -10.01 1.08 2.17
CA LEU A 40 -10.33 1.57 3.51
C LEU A 40 -11.39 2.66 3.44
N SER A 41 -12.22 2.70 4.48
CA SER A 41 -13.16 3.79 4.72
C SER A 41 -13.22 4.07 6.20
N SER A 42 -13.37 5.33 6.58
CA SER A 42 -13.50 5.72 7.97
C SER A 42 -14.79 6.51 8.22
N LYS A 43 -15.31 6.40 9.44
CA LYS A 43 -16.51 7.11 9.89
C LYS A 43 -16.30 7.59 11.31
N VAL A 44 -16.64 8.86 11.57
CA VAL A 44 -16.63 9.44 12.92
C VAL A 44 -18.05 9.89 13.26
N VAL A 45 -18.58 9.40 14.37
CA VAL A 45 -19.98 9.56 14.78
C VAL A 45 -20.09 9.86 16.26
N LYS A 46 -21.17 10.54 16.64
CA LYS A 46 -21.59 10.64 18.03
C LYS A 46 -22.41 9.40 18.38
N ILE A 47 -22.12 8.78 19.51
CA ILE A 47 -22.85 7.66 20.08
C ILE A 47 -23.59 8.08 21.34
N PHE A 48 -24.81 7.61 21.51
CA PHE A 48 -25.60 7.85 22.71
C PHE A 48 -26.44 6.63 23.04
N LYS A 49 -26.74 6.45 24.33
CA LYS A 49 -27.62 5.38 24.78
C LYS A 49 -29.07 5.81 24.58
N ASN A 50 -29.86 4.98 23.92
CA ASN A 50 -31.30 5.20 23.77
C ASN A 50 -32.08 4.60 24.95
N LYS A 51 -33.42 4.70 24.91
CA LYS A 51 -34.30 4.20 25.99
C LYS A 51 -34.34 2.68 26.10
N ASN A 52 -33.92 1.95 25.06
CA ASN A 52 -33.84 0.50 25.03
C ASN A 52 -32.47 -0.02 25.49
N ASP A 53 -31.64 0.86 26.08
CA ASP A 53 -30.26 0.57 26.45
C ASP A 53 -29.31 0.22 25.28
N GLU A 54 -29.77 0.44 24.05
CA GLU A 54 -28.96 0.26 22.84
C GLU A 54 -28.17 1.54 22.53
N TRP A 55 -27.03 1.38 21.84
CA TRP A 55 -26.20 2.50 21.40
C TRP A 55 -26.60 2.91 19.99
N ASP A 56 -27.12 4.14 19.86
CA ASP A 56 -27.44 4.76 18.58
C ASP A 56 -26.35 5.74 18.14
N GLU A 57 -26.23 5.93 16.83
CA GLU A 57 -25.25 6.83 16.21
C GLU A 57 -25.94 8.02 15.54
N THR A 58 -25.43 9.24 15.73
CA THR A 58 -25.83 10.42 14.95
C THR A 58 -24.62 11.16 14.36
N PRO A 59 -24.80 11.80 13.19
CA PRO A 59 -23.76 12.64 12.58
C PRO A 59 -23.67 14.04 13.21
N PHE A 60 -24.71 14.47 13.94
CA PHE A 60 -24.77 15.80 14.54
C PHE A 60 -23.91 15.87 15.81
N MET A 61 -23.10 16.92 15.89
CA MET A 61 -22.17 17.16 16.99
C MET A 61 -22.28 18.62 17.44
N SER A 62 -22.20 18.84 18.75
CA SER A 62 -21.98 20.18 19.31
C SER A 62 -20.57 20.69 19.01
N GLY A 63 -20.29 21.98 19.26
CA GLY A 63 -18.99 22.58 18.97
C GLY A 63 -17.82 21.90 19.71
N GLN A 64 -17.99 21.55 20.99
CA GLN A 64 -16.96 20.81 21.74
C GLN A 64 -16.77 19.37 21.23
N GLU A 65 -17.87 18.72 20.84
CA GLU A 65 -17.82 17.38 20.24
C GLU A 65 -17.12 17.39 18.89
N HIS A 66 -17.25 18.48 18.12
CA HIS A 66 -16.54 18.64 16.86
C HIS A 66 -15.03 18.62 17.05
N LEU A 67 -14.51 19.32 18.06
CA LEU A 67 -13.07 19.34 18.37
C LEU A 67 -12.54 17.95 18.73
N VAL A 68 -13.31 17.17 19.49
CA VAL A 68 -12.94 15.78 19.82
C VAL A 68 -12.99 14.90 18.57
N ALA A 69 -14.00 15.08 17.71
CA ALA A 69 -14.11 14.38 16.44
C ALA A 69 -12.95 14.71 15.49
N GLU A 70 -12.50 15.97 15.42
CA GLU A 70 -11.33 16.36 14.63
C GLU A 70 -10.05 15.69 15.13
N LYS A 71 -9.83 15.63 16.46
CA LYS A 71 -8.70 14.89 17.03
C LYS A 71 -8.74 13.41 16.64
N LEU A 72 -9.92 12.79 16.73
CA LEU A 72 -10.09 11.40 16.29
C LEU A 72 -9.84 11.23 14.79
N ARG A 73 -10.30 12.16 13.94
CA ARG A 73 -10.01 12.14 12.49
C ARG A 73 -8.51 12.16 12.21
N GLY A 74 -7.74 12.95 12.97
CA GLY A 74 -6.28 12.95 12.88
C GLY A 74 -5.70 11.56 13.13
N SER A 75 -6.04 10.94 14.27
CA SER A 75 -5.56 9.60 14.62
C SER A 75 -6.02 8.51 13.64
N VAL A 76 -7.23 8.63 13.10
CA VAL A 76 -7.75 7.74 12.05
C VAL A 76 -6.92 7.88 10.78
N TYR A 77 -6.64 9.11 10.35
CA TYR A 77 -5.86 9.37 9.15
C TYR A 77 -4.43 8.85 9.27
N GLU A 78 -3.77 9.10 10.40
CA GLU A 78 -2.43 8.54 10.66
C GLU A 78 -2.43 7.02 10.58
N TYR A 79 -3.42 6.37 11.20
CA TYR A 79 -3.56 4.92 11.12
C TYR A 79 -3.87 4.44 9.70
N GLU A 80 -4.64 5.20 8.92
CA GLU A 80 -4.93 4.88 7.51
C GLU A 80 -3.64 4.86 6.69
N GLN A 81 -2.79 5.88 6.86
CA GLN A 81 -1.48 5.93 6.19
C GLN A 81 -0.60 4.75 6.60
N HIS A 82 -0.56 4.40 7.89
CA HIS A 82 0.20 3.23 8.35
C HIS A 82 -0.30 1.92 7.76
N VAL A 83 -1.62 1.75 7.61
CA VAL A 83 -2.19 0.55 7.00
C VAL A 83 -1.84 0.49 5.51
N LEU A 84 -1.95 1.61 4.79
CA LEU A 84 -1.59 1.69 3.37
C LEU A 84 -0.09 1.43 3.14
N GLU A 85 0.77 1.96 4.00
CA GLU A 85 2.22 1.72 3.94
C GLU A 85 2.54 0.24 4.19
N ARG A 86 1.93 -0.37 5.21
CA ARG A 86 2.06 -1.81 5.50
C ARG A 86 1.62 -2.66 4.31
N ASP A 87 0.49 -2.32 3.68
CA ASP A 87 -0.03 -3.08 2.55
C ASP A 87 0.90 -2.93 1.32
N ARG A 88 1.47 -1.74 1.10
CA ARG A 88 2.49 -1.50 0.06
C ARG A 88 3.80 -2.26 0.33
N GLU A 89 4.26 -2.32 1.57
CA GLU A 89 5.44 -3.08 1.95
C GLU A 89 5.24 -4.58 1.71
N ARG A 90 4.07 -5.11 2.02
CA ARG A 90 3.71 -6.51 1.72
C ARG A 90 3.70 -6.78 0.23
N GLU A 91 3.13 -5.89 -0.56
CA GLU A 91 3.14 -6.00 -2.02
C GLU A 91 4.58 -5.94 -2.58
N ASN A 92 5.40 -5.00 -2.11
CA ASN A 92 6.80 -4.91 -2.49
C ASN A 92 7.59 -6.17 -2.12
N ALA A 93 7.37 -6.74 -0.93
CA ALA A 93 8.00 -7.98 -0.50
C ALA A 93 7.58 -9.15 -1.38
N HIS A 94 6.29 -9.26 -1.69
CA HIS A 94 5.78 -10.28 -2.61
C HIS A 94 6.38 -10.15 -4.02
N ASN A 95 6.48 -8.93 -4.55
CA ASN A 95 7.07 -8.66 -5.86
C ASN A 95 8.57 -8.98 -5.90
N ARG A 96 9.31 -8.72 -4.81
CA ARG A 96 10.72 -9.15 -4.68
C ARG A 96 10.84 -10.67 -4.73
N LEU A 97 10.03 -11.38 -3.96
CA LEU A 97 10.04 -12.86 -3.95
C LEU A 97 9.66 -13.45 -5.32
N GLN A 98 8.68 -12.85 -6.01
CA GLN A 98 8.32 -13.23 -7.38
C GLN A 98 9.49 -13.00 -8.35
N SER A 99 10.15 -11.84 -8.28
CA SER A 99 11.30 -11.52 -9.13
C SER A 99 12.51 -12.43 -8.87
N GLU A 100 12.78 -12.78 -7.61
CA GLU A 100 13.82 -13.75 -7.24
C GLU A 100 13.48 -15.13 -7.83
N ARG A 101 12.23 -15.59 -7.65
CA ARG A 101 11.76 -16.86 -8.20
C ARG A 101 11.80 -16.91 -9.74
N SER A 102 11.47 -15.83 -10.43
CA SER A 102 11.58 -15.74 -11.89
C SER A 102 13.04 -15.76 -12.37
N ARG A 103 13.98 -15.23 -11.57
CA ARG A 103 15.41 -15.27 -11.88
C ARG A 103 15.97 -16.68 -11.74
N ASP A 104 15.59 -17.39 -10.68
CA ASP A 104 15.99 -18.77 -10.47
C ASP A 104 15.50 -19.69 -11.59
N TRP A 105 14.28 -19.47 -12.10
CA TRP A 105 13.74 -20.19 -13.26
C TRP A 105 14.46 -19.85 -14.56
N ALA A 106 14.82 -18.59 -14.78
CA ALA A 106 15.59 -18.19 -15.95
C ALA A 106 17.00 -18.81 -15.97
N ASP A 107 17.56 -19.15 -14.80
CA ASP A 107 18.86 -19.78 -14.66
C ASP A 107 18.81 -21.32 -14.72
N GLU A 108 17.68 -21.96 -14.35
CA GLU A 108 17.50 -23.42 -14.47
C GLU A 108 17.42 -23.94 -15.91
N ASP A 109 16.84 -23.16 -16.84
CA ASP A 109 16.74 -23.52 -18.26
C ASP A 109 18.00 -23.15 -19.08
N ARG A 110 18.99 -22.50 -18.46
CA ARG A 110 20.22 -22.12 -19.16
C ARG A 110 21.22 -23.26 -19.17
N SER A 111 21.69 -23.60 -20.37
CA SER A 111 22.86 -24.46 -20.50
C SER A 111 24.08 -23.81 -19.83
N PRO A 112 25.03 -24.59 -19.26
CA PRO A 112 26.23 -24.05 -18.63
C PRO A 112 27.06 -23.12 -19.54
N GLU A 113 26.95 -23.27 -20.86
CA GLU A 113 27.56 -22.39 -21.85
C GLU A 113 26.86 -21.03 -21.99
N GLN A 114 25.53 -20.98 -21.86
CA GLN A 114 24.79 -19.72 -21.86
C GLN A 114 25.08 -18.88 -20.61
N SER A 115 25.09 -19.50 -19.42
CA SER A 115 25.44 -18.77 -18.19
C SER A 115 26.88 -18.21 -18.20
N ARG A 116 27.82 -18.91 -18.88
CA ARG A 116 29.20 -18.43 -19.08
C ARG A 116 29.28 -17.25 -20.06
N ARG A 117 28.43 -17.21 -21.10
CA ARG A 117 28.37 -16.07 -22.05
C ARG A 117 27.77 -14.84 -21.39
N ASP A 118 26.68 -14.99 -20.66
CA ASP A 118 26.01 -13.86 -20.00
C ASP A 118 26.93 -13.19 -18.96
N ALA A 119 27.64 -13.98 -18.16
CA ALA A 119 28.64 -13.44 -17.21
C ALA A 119 29.82 -12.73 -17.91
N HIS A 120 30.14 -13.13 -19.14
CA HIS A 120 31.16 -12.47 -19.95
C HIS A 120 30.63 -11.16 -20.58
N ASP A 121 29.37 -11.14 -21.01
CA ASP A 121 28.71 -9.97 -21.57
C ASP A 121 28.45 -8.88 -20.51
N ASP A 122 28.08 -9.27 -19.28
CA ASP A 122 27.97 -8.35 -18.14
C ASP A 122 29.33 -7.71 -17.80
N ARG A 123 30.42 -8.49 -17.80
CA ARG A 123 31.79 -7.96 -17.64
C ARG A 123 32.18 -6.99 -18.75
N LEU A 124 31.84 -7.30 -20.00
CA LEU A 124 32.08 -6.43 -21.15
C LEU A 124 31.27 -5.12 -21.05
N ALA A 125 30.04 -5.17 -20.57
CA ALA A 125 29.19 -4.01 -20.35
C ALA A 125 29.71 -3.12 -19.22
N GLU A 126 30.21 -3.71 -18.14
CA GLU A 126 30.84 -2.97 -17.03
C GLU A 126 32.14 -2.28 -17.47
N ASP A 127 33.00 -2.97 -18.23
CA ASP A 127 34.24 -2.40 -18.80
C ASP A 127 33.96 -1.29 -19.81
N ARG A 128 32.91 -1.42 -20.63
CA ARG A 128 32.44 -0.35 -21.54
C ARG A 128 31.91 0.86 -20.78
N SER A 129 31.22 0.65 -19.67
CA SER A 129 30.70 1.73 -18.82
C SER A 129 31.84 2.46 -18.09
N ARG A 130 32.86 1.70 -17.64
CA ARG A 130 34.05 2.23 -16.98
C ARG A 130 34.94 3.04 -17.92
N THR A 131 35.09 2.60 -19.17
CA THR A 131 35.83 3.34 -20.21
C THR A 131 35.10 4.60 -20.64
N ARG A 132 33.76 4.58 -20.78
CA ARG A 132 32.95 5.77 -21.04
C ARG A 132 33.05 6.83 -19.94
N ARG A 133 33.07 6.43 -18.67
CA ARG A 133 33.22 7.37 -17.53
C ARG A 133 34.62 8.00 -17.44
N ARG A 134 35.65 7.38 -18.03
CA ARG A 134 37.02 7.92 -18.06
C ARG A 134 37.31 8.81 -19.28
N ALA A 135 36.49 8.77 -20.31
CA ALA A 135 36.58 9.70 -21.43
C ALA A 135 35.96 11.06 -21.04
N LYS A 136 36.69 11.87 -20.24
CA LYS A 136 36.40 13.30 -20.19
C LYS A 136 36.62 13.88 -21.60
N PRO A 137 35.75 14.76 -22.11
CA PRO A 137 36.05 15.50 -23.32
C PRO A 137 37.34 16.28 -23.05
N ARG A 138 38.37 16.01 -23.85
CA ARG A 138 39.61 16.78 -23.84
C ARG A 138 39.25 18.12 -24.45
N ASP A 139 39.06 19.13 -23.60
CA ASP A 139 38.80 20.50 -24.02
C ASP A 139 39.85 20.93 -25.04
N ARG A 140 39.45 21.08 -26.31
CA ARG A 140 40.29 21.60 -27.41
C ARG A 140 40.00 23.09 -27.60
N SER A 141 40.00 23.84 -26.51
CA SER A 141 39.91 25.30 -26.50
C SER A 141 41.33 25.87 -26.40
N ALA A 142 42.09 25.73 -27.50
CA ALA A 142 43.32 26.48 -27.74
C ALA A 142 43.63 26.53 -29.25
N HIS A 143 42.97 27.46 -29.95
CA HIS A 143 43.62 28.42 -30.85
C HIS A 143 42.65 29.52 -31.27
#